data_AF-A0A9R0EVG3-F1
#
_entry.id   AF-A0A9R0EVG3-F1
#
_cell.length_a   1.000
_cell.length_b   1.000
_cell.length_c   1.000
_cell.angle_alpha   90.00
_cell.angle_beta   90.00
_cell.angle_gamma   90.00
#
_symmetry.space_group_name_H-M   'P 1'
#
loop_
_entity.id
_entity.type
_entity.pdbx_description
1 polymer ?
#
loop_
_entity_poly.entity_id
_entity_poly.type
_entity_poly.pdbx_seq_one_letter_code
_entity_poly.pdbx_strand_id
1 'polypeptide(L)'
;MGLVDYDFTTIMQTKHSNKQLFSVEHVKCLMTKLLLKVVQHLHDHHVMHRDLKTSNILLSNKGVLKVADFGMVREYEFHPQQYTPAVVTRWYREPEILLLVKEYSSPVDIWSIDCIFAELIKLRPLFPDNLLITLRPLFLGNSKCDQIFRIFEGLGTPTDTTWPGYSELPVGKITFKNHPTGRLRETMNNRLSDDGLSLLQDFLLYDQAARVTADAALNHPYFEEEPVAMEPAMFLPSLWAEYVEQNSNSDTGEDTQ
;
A
#
# COMPACT_ATOMS: atom_id res chain seq x y z
N MET A 1 -22.61 -3.47 -17.32
CA MET A 1 -21.31 -4.15 -17.14
C MET A 1 -20.43 -3.79 -18.33
N GLY A 2 -19.55 -2.79 -18.16
CA GLY A 2 -18.56 -2.42 -19.17
C GLY A 2 -17.33 -3.32 -19.02
N LEU A 3 -16.92 -3.93 -20.13
CA LEU A 3 -15.93 -5.00 -20.23
C LEU A 3 -14.49 -4.46 -20.10
N VAL A 4 -13.66 -5.22 -19.38
CA VAL A 4 -12.22 -5.07 -19.08
C VAL A 4 -11.87 -4.09 -17.94
N ASP A 5 -12.07 -4.59 -16.72
CA ASP A 5 -11.45 -4.09 -15.50
C ASP A 5 -10.14 -4.89 -15.32
N TYR A 6 -8.97 -4.25 -15.40
CA TYR A 6 -7.69 -4.90 -15.08
C TYR A 6 -7.49 -4.84 -13.57
N ASP A 7 -7.23 -5.98 -12.92
CA ASP A 7 -6.80 -5.93 -11.53
C ASP A 7 -5.37 -5.36 -11.44
N PHE A 8 -5.08 -4.68 -10.34
CA PHE A 8 -3.83 -3.95 -10.19
C PHE A 8 -2.63 -4.88 -10.05
N THR A 9 -2.81 -6.10 -9.56
CA THR A 9 -1.76 -7.15 -9.57
C THR A 9 -1.31 -7.45 -11.00
N THR A 10 -2.25 -7.61 -11.93
CA THR A 10 -1.95 -7.85 -13.36
C THR A 10 -1.20 -6.68 -13.97
N ILE A 11 -1.58 -5.43 -13.64
CA ILE A 11 -0.87 -4.23 -14.11
C ILE A 11 0.57 -4.21 -13.58
N MET A 12 0.76 -4.48 -12.28
CA MET A 12 2.07 -4.56 -11.64
C MET A 12 2.95 -5.67 -12.25
N GLN A 13 2.39 -6.85 -12.51
CA GLN A 13 3.09 -7.97 -13.15
C GLN A 13 3.49 -7.66 -14.59
N THR A 14 2.62 -6.97 -15.33
CA THR A 14 2.91 -6.54 -16.70
C THR A 14 4.07 -5.55 -16.72
N LYS A 15 4.01 -4.52 -15.87
CA LYS A 15 5.10 -3.53 -15.72
C LYS A 15 6.42 -4.20 -15.33
N HIS A 16 6.37 -5.10 -14.35
CA HIS A 16 7.54 -5.89 -13.92
C HIS A 16 8.14 -6.74 -15.05
N SER A 17 7.31 -7.49 -15.77
CA SER A 17 7.73 -8.35 -16.90
C SER A 17 8.35 -7.53 -18.03
N ASN A 18 7.80 -6.33 -18.27
CA ASN A 18 8.30 -5.38 -19.26
C ASN A 18 9.47 -4.55 -18.74
N LYS A 19 9.99 -4.82 -17.54
CA LYS A 19 11.10 -4.06 -16.96
C LYS A 19 10.80 -2.55 -16.84
N GLN A 20 9.52 -2.22 -16.68
CA GLN A 20 9.03 -0.86 -16.57
C GLN A 20 8.65 -0.51 -15.14
N LEU A 21 8.66 0.78 -14.86
CA LEU A 21 8.42 1.34 -13.53
C LEU A 21 7.16 2.19 -13.54
N PHE A 22 6.55 2.32 -12.37
CA PHE A 22 5.61 3.41 -12.15
C PHE A 22 6.39 4.69 -11.87
N SER A 23 6.09 5.75 -12.61
CA SER A 23 6.60 7.09 -12.27
C SER A 23 6.00 7.58 -10.94
N VAL A 24 6.61 8.61 -10.34
CA VAL A 24 6.07 9.22 -9.11
C VAL A 24 4.65 9.74 -9.33
N GLU A 25 4.35 10.28 -10.52
CA GLU A 25 3.02 10.77 -10.88
C GLU A 25 1.98 9.64 -10.89
N HIS A 26 2.35 8.45 -11.39
CA HIS A 26 1.50 7.25 -11.32
C HIS A 26 1.22 6.88 -9.87
N VAL A 27 2.28 6.77 -9.04
CA VAL A 27 2.12 6.40 -7.62
C VAL A 27 1.23 7.40 -6.90
N LYS A 28 1.47 8.71 -7.06
CA LYS A 28 0.65 9.75 -6.44
C LYS A 28 -0.80 9.73 -6.93
N CYS A 29 -1.04 9.53 -8.23
CA CYS A 29 -2.39 9.41 -8.79
C CYS A 29 -3.15 8.22 -8.19
N LEU A 30 -2.51 7.05 -8.12
CA LEU A 30 -3.12 5.86 -7.54
C LEU A 30 -3.43 6.05 -6.05
N MET A 31 -2.50 6.62 -5.29
CA MET A 31 -2.69 6.84 -3.86
C MET A 31 -3.79 7.87 -3.58
N THR A 32 -3.77 9.01 -4.24
CA THR A 32 -4.69 10.14 -3.94
C THR A 32 -6.02 10.02 -4.65
N LYS A 33 -6.00 10.21 -5.96
CA LYS A 33 -7.18 10.38 -6.80
C LYS A 33 -7.97 9.09 -6.91
N LEU A 34 -7.37 7.95 -6.59
CA LEU A 34 -7.99 6.64 -6.70
C LEU A 34 -8.21 5.97 -5.32
N LEU A 35 -7.16 5.54 -4.61
CA LEU A 35 -7.31 4.72 -3.40
C LEU A 35 -7.84 5.50 -2.21
N LEU A 36 -7.17 6.58 -1.80
CA LEU A 36 -7.57 7.38 -0.64
C LEU A 36 -8.94 8.02 -0.85
N LYS A 37 -9.29 8.45 -2.06
CA LYS A 37 -10.63 8.95 -2.38
C LYS A 37 -11.72 7.89 -2.23
N VAL A 38 -11.46 6.65 -2.66
CA VAL A 38 -12.43 5.56 -2.46
C VAL A 38 -12.55 5.19 -0.99
N VAL A 39 -11.43 5.12 -0.25
CA VAL A 39 -11.46 4.78 1.17
C VAL A 39 -12.10 5.88 2.01
N GLN A 40 -11.83 7.16 1.73
CA GLN A 40 -12.56 8.28 2.30
C GLN A 40 -14.07 8.10 2.10
N HIS A 41 -14.50 7.81 0.87
CA HIS A 41 -15.91 7.61 0.58
C HIS A 41 -16.52 6.44 1.37
N LEU A 42 -15.82 5.32 1.50
CA LEU A 42 -16.29 4.19 2.33
C LEU A 42 -16.43 4.60 3.79
N HIS A 43 -15.40 5.27 4.34
CA HIS A 43 -15.36 5.68 5.75
C HIS A 43 -16.42 6.75 6.07
N ASP A 44 -16.70 7.68 5.17
CA ASP A 44 -17.78 8.68 5.30
C ASP A 44 -19.17 8.01 5.37
N HIS A 45 -19.31 6.83 4.77
CA HIS A 45 -20.53 6.02 4.82
C HIS A 45 -20.50 4.95 5.92
N HIS A 46 -19.54 5.03 6.85
CA HIS A 46 -19.38 4.08 7.95
C HIS A 46 -19.13 2.63 7.48
N VAL A 47 -18.47 2.48 6.33
CA VAL A 47 -18.11 1.20 5.74
C VAL A 47 -16.59 1.03 5.81
N MET A 48 -16.12 -0.11 6.31
CA MET A 48 -14.72 -0.51 6.23
C MET A 48 -14.55 -1.71 5.30
N HIS A 49 -13.47 -1.71 4.51
CA HIS A 49 -13.25 -2.74 3.48
C HIS A 49 -12.61 -4.02 4.07
N ARG A 50 -11.57 -3.87 4.88
CA ARG A 50 -10.86 -4.93 5.64
C ARG A 50 -10.09 -5.98 4.84
N ASP A 51 -10.11 -5.90 3.51
CA ASP A 51 -9.31 -6.76 2.63
C ASP A 51 -8.78 -5.98 1.42
N LEU A 52 -8.30 -4.76 1.65
CA LEU A 52 -7.66 -3.96 0.60
C LEU A 52 -6.32 -4.60 0.24
N LYS A 53 -6.19 -4.98 -1.03
CA LYS A 53 -4.98 -5.57 -1.61
C LYS A 53 -4.97 -5.31 -3.11
N THR A 54 -3.80 -5.41 -3.72
CA THR A 54 -3.59 -5.15 -5.15
C THR A 54 -4.53 -5.95 -6.06
N SER A 55 -4.87 -7.20 -5.71
CA SER A 55 -5.81 -8.01 -6.50
C SER A 55 -7.28 -7.58 -6.37
N ASN A 56 -7.62 -6.79 -5.35
CA ASN A 56 -8.97 -6.28 -5.09
C ASN A 56 -9.15 -4.85 -5.60
N ILE A 57 -8.13 -4.31 -6.28
CA ILE A 57 -8.15 -3.00 -6.90
C ILE A 57 -8.29 -3.21 -8.39
N LEU A 58 -9.40 -2.75 -8.95
CA LEU A 58 -9.70 -2.84 -10.37
C LEU A 58 -9.57 -1.48 -11.02
N LEU A 59 -8.95 -1.42 -12.20
CA LEU A 59 -8.81 -0.19 -12.96
C LEU A 59 -9.36 -0.37 -14.38
N SER A 60 -10.26 0.53 -14.77
CA SER A 60 -10.79 0.57 -16.13
C SER A 60 -9.96 1.48 -17.03
N ASN A 61 -10.00 1.22 -18.34
CA ASN A 61 -9.32 2.02 -19.38
C ASN A 61 -9.70 3.51 -19.40
N LYS A 62 -10.74 3.90 -18.67
CA LYS A 62 -11.17 5.30 -18.51
C LYS A 62 -10.59 5.97 -17.27
N GLY A 63 -9.66 5.32 -16.56
CA GLY A 63 -9.10 5.83 -15.32
C GLY A 63 -10.02 5.72 -14.11
N VAL A 64 -11.07 4.89 -14.18
CA VAL A 64 -11.97 4.67 -13.04
C VAL A 64 -11.46 3.49 -12.24
N LEU A 65 -11.05 3.74 -10.99
CA LEU A 65 -10.75 2.71 -10.01
C LEU A 65 -12.03 2.21 -9.36
N LYS A 66 -12.15 0.90 -9.23
CA LYS A 66 -13.18 0.24 -8.43
C LYS A 66 -12.50 -0.67 -7.43
N VAL A 67 -12.88 -0.57 -6.17
CA VAL A 67 -12.54 -1.59 -5.18
C VAL A 67 -13.52 -2.74 -5.36
N ALA A 68 -13.01 -3.96 -5.32
CA ALA A 68 -13.76 -5.20 -5.46
C ALA A 68 -13.59 -6.10 -4.23
N ASP A 69 -14.35 -7.19 -4.18
CA ASP A 69 -14.35 -8.17 -3.08
C ASP A 69 -14.81 -7.60 -1.74
N PHE A 70 -16.09 -7.24 -1.69
CA PHE A 70 -16.79 -6.80 -0.48
C PHE A 70 -17.11 -7.97 0.47
N GLY A 71 -16.52 -9.16 0.28
CA GLY A 71 -16.81 -10.35 1.09
C GLY A 71 -16.48 -10.17 2.58
N MET A 72 -15.60 -9.22 2.90
CA MET A 72 -15.17 -8.90 4.27
C MET A 72 -15.63 -7.54 4.78
N VAL A 73 -16.40 -6.81 3.97
CA VAL A 73 -16.92 -5.49 4.30
C VAL A 73 -17.90 -5.56 5.46
N ARG A 74 -17.82 -4.55 6.33
CA ARG A 74 -18.73 -4.35 7.45
C ARG A 74 -19.06 -2.88 7.61
N GLU A 75 -20.31 -2.61 7.97
CA GLU A 75 -20.66 -1.35 8.61
C GLU A 75 -20.01 -1.33 10.00
N TYR A 76 -19.46 -0.18 10.40
CA TYR A 76 -18.92 0.03 11.74
C TYR A 76 -19.68 1.15 12.45
N GLU A 77 -19.89 1.01 13.74
CA GLU A 77 -20.39 2.11 14.58
C GLU A 77 -19.21 2.98 15.04
N PHE A 78 -19.46 4.19 15.53
CA PHE A 78 -18.43 5.10 16.05
C PHE A 78 -17.57 4.52 17.19
N HIS A 79 -17.97 3.37 17.75
CA HIS A 79 -17.26 2.69 18.83
C HIS A 79 -16.57 1.43 18.27
N PRO A 80 -15.30 1.16 18.65
CA PRO A 80 -14.61 -0.06 18.26
C PRO A 80 -15.40 -1.32 18.64
N GLN A 81 -15.46 -2.31 17.75
CA GLN A 81 -16.20 -3.56 17.96
C GLN A 81 -15.33 -4.82 17.77
N GLN A 82 -15.81 -5.96 18.30
CA GLN A 82 -15.20 -7.28 18.15
C GLN A 82 -15.59 -7.95 16.84
N TYR A 83 -14.58 -8.37 16.07
CA TYR A 83 -14.77 -8.96 14.75
C TYR A 83 -13.86 -10.17 14.53
N THR A 84 -14.35 -11.15 13.77
CA THR A 84 -13.63 -12.40 13.47
C THR A 84 -12.45 -12.15 12.50
N PRO A 85 -11.23 -12.68 12.76
CA PRO A 85 -10.11 -12.61 11.82
C PRO A 85 -10.38 -13.47 10.58
N ALA A 86 -10.21 -12.90 9.38
CA ALA A 86 -10.32 -13.62 8.11
C ALA A 86 -9.15 -14.62 7.89
N VAL A 87 -9.33 -15.63 7.03
CA VAL A 87 -8.36 -16.72 6.75
C VAL A 87 -7.72 -16.62 5.34
N VAL A 88 -7.46 -15.40 4.85
CA VAL A 88 -6.91 -15.14 3.48
C VAL A 88 -5.49 -14.53 3.53
N THR A 89 -4.90 -14.08 2.42
CA THR A 89 -3.57 -13.45 2.32
C THR A 89 -3.28 -12.47 3.47
N ARG A 90 -2.12 -12.60 4.13
CA ARG A 90 -1.77 -11.88 5.39
C ARG A 90 -0.88 -10.65 5.20
N TRP A 91 -0.38 -10.41 3.99
CA TRP A 91 0.73 -9.48 3.76
C TRP A 91 0.35 -8.00 3.93
N TYR A 92 -0.92 -7.67 3.73
CA TYR A 92 -1.49 -6.33 3.92
C TYR A 92 -2.19 -6.18 5.28
N ARG A 93 -2.22 -7.24 6.11
CA ARG A 93 -2.94 -7.20 7.39
C ARG A 93 -2.21 -6.38 8.44
N GLU A 94 -3.04 -5.78 9.24
CA GLU A 94 -2.71 -4.80 10.25
C GLU A 94 -2.27 -5.48 11.56
N PRO A 95 -1.36 -4.87 12.32
CA PRO A 95 -0.83 -5.47 13.54
C PRO A 95 -1.93 -5.74 14.57
N GLU A 96 -2.92 -4.86 14.72
CA GLU A 96 -4.07 -5.05 15.62
C GLU A 96 -4.88 -6.30 15.30
N ILE A 97 -5.10 -6.60 14.02
CA ILE A 97 -5.81 -7.80 13.57
C ILE A 97 -4.96 -9.05 13.79
N LEU A 98 -3.66 -8.98 13.50
CA LEU A 98 -2.73 -10.10 13.69
C LEU A 98 -2.55 -10.46 15.17
N LEU A 99 -2.56 -9.46 16.05
CA LEU A 99 -2.43 -9.58 17.50
C LEU A 99 -3.76 -9.83 18.22
N LEU A 100 -4.87 -9.94 17.47
CA LEU A 100 -6.21 -10.24 17.99
C LEU A 100 -6.71 -9.19 18.99
N VAL A 101 -6.41 -7.91 18.72
CA VAL A 101 -7.02 -6.79 19.42
C VAL A 101 -8.53 -6.88 19.25
N LYS A 102 -9.24 -6.78 20.38
CA LYS A 102 -10.69 -6.96 20.41
C LYS A 102 -11.44 -5.86 19.68
N GLU A 103 -10.87 -4.69 19.60
CA GLU A 103 -11.56 -3.47 19.22
C GLU A 103 -10.75 -2.75 18.15
N TYR A 104 -11.33 -2.67 16.95
CA TYR A 104 -10.72 -1.97 15.81
C TYR A 104 -11.80 -1.30 14.95
N SER A 105 -11.36 -0.41 14.05
CA SER A 105 -12.23 0.43 13.22
C SER A 105 -11.60 0.72 11.85
N SER A 106 -12.09 1.73 11.14
CA SER A 106 -11.67 2.17 9.81
C SER A 106 -10.16 2.40 9.58
N PRO A 107 -9.29 2.70 10.59
CA PRO A 107 -7.85 2.81 10.36
C PRO A 107 -7.18 1.54 9.83
N VAL A 108 -7.85 0.37 9.88
CA VAL A 108 -7.31 -0.86 9.29
C VAL A 108 -7.08 -0.72 7.77
N ASP A 109 -8.02 -0.09 7.07
CA ASP A 109 -7.91 0.11 5.61
C ASP A 109 -6.72 1.00 5.24
N ILE A 110 -6.35 1.94 6.13
CA ILE A 110 -5.24 2.86 5.95
C ILE A 110 -3.89 2.12 5.96
N TRP A 111 -3.72 1.15 6.86
CA TRP A 111 -2.51 0.32 6.88
C TRP A 111 -2.38 -0.53 5.61
N SER A 112 -3.49 -1.09 5.13
CA SER A 112 -3.53 -1.84 3.89
C SER A 112 -3.13 -0.97 2.68
N ILE A 113 -3.60 0.27 2.62
CA ILE A 113 -3.20 1.27 1.61
C ILE A 113 -1.69 1.52 1.63
N ASP A 114 -1.10 1.63 2.81
CA ASP A 114 0.34 1.91 2.91
C ASP A 114 1.21 0.72 2.51
N CYS A 115 0.78 -0.49 2.84
CA CYS A 115 1.43 -1.70 2.33
C CYS A 115 1.48 -1.69 0.79
N ILE A 116 0.43 -1.20 0.12
CA ILE A 116 0.38 -1.01 -1.34
C ILE A 116 1.31 0.14 -1.77
N PHE A 117 1.30 1.28 -1.07
CA PHE A 117 2.16 2.42 -1.35
C PHE A 117 3.64 2.04 -1.31
N ALA A 118 4.06 1.42 -0.22
CA ALA A 118 5.43 0.97 0.00
C ALA A 118 5.85 -0.09 -1.02
N GLU A 119 4.95 -0.98 -1.42
CA GLU A 119 5.20 -1.94 -2.49
C GLU A 119 5.49 -1.22 -3.82
N LEU A 120 4.69 -0.22 -4.18
CA LEU A 120 4.90 0.59 -5.39
C LEU A 120 6.21 1.38 -5.37
N ILE A 121 6.59 1.92 -4.21
CA ILE A 121 7.86 2.63 -4.02
C ILE A 121 9.04 1.67 -4.19
N LYS A 122 8.97 0.46 -3.63
CA LYS A 122 10.06 -0.54 -3.72
C LYS A 122 10.30 -1.02 -5.13
N LEU A 123 9.28 -0.99 -5.99
CA LEU A 123 9.44 -1.31 -7.41
C LEU A 123 10.29 -0.30 -8.15
N ARG A 124 10.48 0.92 -7.64
CA ARG A 124 11.37 1.92 -8.25
C ARG A 124 12.84 1.60 -7.93
N PRO A 125 13.68 1.11 -8.86
CA PRO A 125 15.06 0.75 -8.61
C PRO A 125 15.86 1.96 -8.13
N LEU A 126 16.84 1.70 -7.26
CA LEU A 126 17.77 2.73 -6.76
C LEU A 126 18.76 3.19 -7.85
N PHE A 127 19.05 2.31 -8.80
CA PHE A 127 19.95 2.57 -9.91
C PHE A 127 19.27 2.11 -11.21
N PRO A 128 19.17 2.96 -12.25
CA PRO A 128 18.50 2.62 -13.52
C PRO A 128 19.03 1.33 -14.15
N ASP A 129 20.32 1.05 -13.94
CA ASP A 129 21.06 -0.02 -14.62
C ASP A 129 20.88 -1.40 -13.96
N ASN A 130 20.34 -1.44 -12.73
CA ASN A 130 20.10 -2.66 -11.96
C ASN A 130 18.60 -2.92 -11.82
N LEU A 131 18.00 -3.37 -12.92
CA LEU A 131 16.58 -3.61 -13.06
C LEU A 131 16.16 -4.99 -12.56
N LEU A 132 16.76 -5.45 -11.46
CA LEU A 132 16.23 -6.61 -10.72
C LEU A 132 15.10 -6.12 -9.81
N ILE A 133 13.97 -5.81 -10.43
CA ILE A 133 12.74 -5.49 -9.72
C ILE A 133 12.23 -6.81 -9.12
N THR A 134 11.85 -6.84 -7.85
CA THR A 134 11.13 -8.00 -7.29
C THR A 134 9.78 -7.51 -6.79
N LEU A 135 8.70 -8.01 -7.38
CA LEU A 135 7.35 -7.86 -6.83
C LEU A 135 7.29 -8.61 -5.51
N ARG A 136 7.48 -7.87 -4.41
CA ARG A 136 7.43 -8.41 -3.06
C ARG A 136 6.66 -7.45 -2.16
N PRO A 137 5.64 -7.94 -1.44
CA PRO A 137 4.94 -7.17 -0.43
C PRO A 137 5.91 -6.52 0.55
N LEU A 138 5.49 -5.40 1.16
CA LEU A 138 6.26 -4.72 2.18
C LEU A 138 6.70 -5.69 3.29
N PHE A 139 5.73 -6.43 3.82
CA PHE A 139 5.92 -7.45 4.86
C PHE A 139 5.52 -8.83 4.34
N LEU A 140 6.50 -9.62 3.91
CA LEU A 140 6.28 -10.98 3.42
C LEU A 140 6.47 -12.01 4.54
N GLY A 141 5.40 -12.30 5.28
CA GLY A 141 5.35 -13.37 6.27
C GLY A 141 4.70 -14.65 5.75
N ASN A 142 5.28 -15.81 6.10
CA ASN A 142 4.78 -17.13 5.74
C ASN A 142 3.77 -17.69 6.78
N SER A 143 3.84 -17.23 8.02
CA SER A 143 2.92 -17.56 9.12
C SER A 143 2.37 -16.28 9.78
N LYS A 144 1.38 -16.38 10.67
CA LYS A 144 0.91 -15.21 11.45
C LYS A 144 2.06 -14.62 12.28
N CYS A 145 2.83 -15.49 12.93
CA CYS A 145 3.97 -15.08 13.75
C CYS A 145 5.11 -14.49 12.90
N ASP A 146 5.38 -15.06 11.73
CA ASP A 146 6.37 -14.52 10.80
C ASP A 146 5.92 -13.16 10.24
N GLN A 147 4.62 -12.98 9.95
CA GLN A 147 4.09 -11.67 9.54
C GLN A 147 4.34 -10.59 10.60
N ILE A 148 4.00 -10.87 11.86
CA ILE A 148 4.27 -9.96 12.99
C ILE A 148 5.78 -9.68 13.09
N PHE A 149 6.61 -10.72 12.98
CA PHE A 149 8.06 -10.58 13.01
C PHE A 149 8.57 -9.64 11.89
N ARG A 150 8.06 -9.77 10.66
CA ARG A 150 8.43 -8.88 9.54
C ARG A 150 8.01 -7.42 9.77
N ILE A 151 6.85 -7.20 10.38
CA ILE A 151 6.39 -5.86 10.75
C ILE A 151 7.36 -5.26 11.78
N PHE A 152 7.67 -6.00 12.84
CA PHE A 152 8.60 -5.55 13.88
C PHE A 152 10.02 -5.35 13.34
N GLU A 153 10.46 -6.19 12.41
CA GLU A 153 11.75 -6.06 11.73
C GLU A 153 11.86 -4.76 10.93
N GLY A 154 10.77 -4.29 10.32
CA GLY A 154 10.74 -3.06 9.52
C GLY A 154 10.50 -1.79 10.33
N LEU A 155 9.56 -1.83 11.27
CA LEU A 155 9.11 -0.65 12.03
C LEU A 155 9.78 -0.51 13.40
N GLY A 156 10.36 -1.59 13.92
CA GLY A 156 10.78 -1.72 15.31
C GLY A 156 9.73 -2.41 16.16
N THR A 157 10.15 -3.00 17.28
CA THR A 157 9.24 -3.65 18.22
C THR A 157 8.42 -2.59 18.96
N PRO A 158 7.08 -2.69 19.02
CA PRO A 158 6.25 -1.72 19.71
C PRO A 158 6.49 -1.73 21.21
N THR A 159 6.31 -0.57 21.82
CA THR A 159 6.30 -0.30 23.26
C THR A 159 4.99 0.39 23.63
N ASP A 160 4.68 0.50 24.93
CA ASP A 160 3.49 1.26 25.37
C ASP A 160 3.55 2.76 25.02
N THR A 161 4.72 3.29 24.62
CA THR A 161 4.84 4.65 24.11
C THR A 161 4.43 4.76 22.63
N THR A 162 4.74 3.75 21.82
CA THR A 162 4.36 3.72 20.39
C THR A 162 2.98 3.13 20.16
N TRP A 163 2.50 2.32 21.10
CA TRP A 163 1.19 1.69 21.07
C TRP A 163 0.69 1.49 22.51
N PRO A 164 -0.08 2.45 23.04
CA PRO A 164 -0.64 2.35 24.39
C PRO A 164 -1.44 1.05 24.59
N GLY A 165 -1.08 0.28 25.63
CA GLY A 165 -1.72 -0.99 25.96
C GLY A 165 -1.12 -2.22 25.25
N TYR A 166 -0.04 -2.06 24.48
CA TYR A 166 0.64 -3.18 23.81
C TYR A 166 1.10 -4.26 24.80
N SER A 167 1.64 -3.88 25.96
CA SER A 167 2.11 -4.84 26.98
C SER A 167 0.99 -5.71 27.56
N GLU A 168 -0.26 -5.27 27.44
CA GLU A 168 -1.44 -5.99 27.94
C GLU A 168 -2.00 -6.98 26.92
N LEU A 169 -1.60 -6.86 25.63
CA LEU A 169 -2.07 -7.74 24.58
C LEU A 169 -1.60 -9.19 24.80
N PRO A 170 -2.38 -10.21 24.38
CA PRO A 170 -2.02 -11.62 24.55
C PRO A 170 -0.63 -11.97 23.99
N VAL A 171 -0.21 -11.24 22.96
CA VAL A 171 1.06 -11.42 22.26
C VAL A 171 2.20 -10.60 22.87
N GLY A 172 1.92 -9.55 23.67
CA GLY A 172 2.94 -8.85 24.47
C GLY A 172 3.61 -9.77 25.51
N LYS A 173 2.97 -10.90 25.82
CA LYS A 173 3.54 -11.98 26.65
C LYS A 173 4.49 -12.92 25.90
N ILE A 174 4.52 -12.85 24.57
CA ILE A 174 5.47 -13.59 23.73
C ILE A 174 6.69 -12.69 23.52
N THR A 175 7.86 -13.13 23.97
CA THR A 175 9.10 -12.38 23.78
C THR A 175 9.55 -12.46 22.33
N PHE A 176 9.30 -11.40 21.56
CA PHE A 176 9.96 -11.21 20.28
C PHE A 176 11.38 -10.68 20.51
N LYS A 177 12.29 -10.96 19.57
CA LYS A 177 13.58 -10.25 19.55
C LYS A 177 13.28 -8.76 19.42
N ASN A 178 13.95 -7.94 20.22
CA ASN A 178 13.79 -6.49 20.12
C ASN A 178 14.41 -6.01 18.80
N HIS A 179 13.63 -5.29 18.00
CA HIS A 179 14.07 -4.71 16.73
C HIS A 179 14.13 -3.18 16.87
N PRO A 180 15.22 -2.54 16.40
CA PRO A 180 15.33 -1.09 16.42
C PRO A 180 14.34 -0.44 15.45
N THR A 181 13.87 0.75 15.81
CA THR A 181 13.02 1.58 14.95
C THR A 181 13.81 2.16 13.78
N GLY A 182 13.14 2.50 12.67
CA GLY A 182 13.71 3.31 11.60
C GLY A 182 14.28 2.57 10.40
N ARG A 183 14.37 1.23 10.43
CA ARG A 183 14.86 0.41 9.30
C ARG A 183 14.07 0.63 8.01
N LEU A 184 12.75 0.76 8.11
CA LEU A 184 11.92 1.06 6.95
C LEU A 184 12.26 2.43 6.36
N ARG A 185 12.41 3.46 7.20
CA ARG A 185 12.82 4.80 6.77
C ARG A 185 14.17 4.76 6.06
N GLU A 186 15.15 4.06 6.62
CA GLU A 186 16.47 3.86 5.99
C GLU A 186 16.39 3.14 4.65
N THR A 187 15.47 2.19 4.49
CA THR A 187 15.29 1.44 3.23
C THR A 187 14.61 2.29 2.15
N MET A 188 13.78 3.25 2.57
CA MET A 188 12.96 4.10 1.69
C MET A 188 13.56 5.48 1.43
N ASN A 189 14.57 5.92 2.20
CA ASN A 189 15.10 7.29 2.16
C ASN A 189 15.60 7.74 0.77
N ASN A 190 16.10 6.81 -0.02
CA ASN A 190 16.62 7.08 -1.37
C ASN A 190 15.55 6.90 -2.46
N ARG A 191 14.29 6.67 -2.07
CA ARG A 191 13.15 6.41 -2.98
C ARG A 191 12.02 7.43 -2.83
N LEU A 192 11.95 8.12 -1.70
CA LEU A 192 10.93 9.12 -1.38
C LEU A 192 11.59 10.44 -0.97
N SER A 193 10.87 11.54 -1.16
CA SER A 193 11.17 12.81 -0.51
C SER A 193 10.93 12.73 1.00
N ASP A 194 11.34 13.75 1.74
CA ASP A 194 11.05 13.86 3.17
C ASP A 194 9.55 13.85 3.45
N ASP A 195 8.74 14.54 2.62
CA ASP A 195 7.28 14.51 2.73
C ASP A 195 6.71 13.11 2.45
N GLY A 196 7.27 12.41 1.45
CA GLY A 196 6.86 11.03 1.17
C GLY A 196 7.18 10.05 2.30
N LEU A 197 8.33 10.24 2.96
CA LEU A 197 8.69 9.47 4.16
C LEU A 197 7.79 9.82 5.34
N SER A 198 7.44 11.10 5.51
CA SER A 198 6.50 11.54 6.55
C SER A 198 5.14 10.87 6.36
N LEU A 199 4.59 10.90 5.14
CA LEU A 199 3.32 10.25 4.83
C LEU A 199 3.36 8.73 5.13
N LEU A 200 4.43 8.05 4.73
CA LEU A 200 4.62 6.62 5.00
C LEU A 200 4.62 6.33 6.52
N GLN A 201 5.21 7.23 7.32
CA GLN A 201 5.24 7.10 8.78
C GLN A 201 3.87 7.32 9.42
N ASP A 202 3.09 8.28 8.91
CA ASP A 202 1.74 8.59 9.38
C ASP A 202 0.75 7.43 9.12
N PHE A 203 0.97 6.68 8.03
CA PHE A 203 0.18 5.50 7.73
C PHE A 203 0.54 4.25 8.56
N LEU A 204 1.82 4.04 8.88
CA LEU A 204 2.31 2.81 9.55
C LEU A 204 2.40 2.91 11.08
N LEU A 205 1.57 3.75 11.69
CA LEU A 205 1.46 3.81 13.14
C LEU A 205 0.80 2.54 13.70
N TYR A 206 1.40 1.98 14.75
CA TYR A 206 0.87 0.84 15.48
C TYR A 206 -0.45 1.17 16.18
N ASP A 207 -0.50 2.34 16.84
CA ASP A 207 -1.72 2.83 17.44
C ASP A 207 -2.72 3.25 16.36
N GLN A 208 -3.80 2.49 16.23
CA GLN A 208 -4.89 2.76 15.31
C GLN A 208 -5.55 4.13 15.54
N ALA A 209 -5.54 4.66 16.76
CA ALA A 209 -6.12 5.96 17.08
C ALA A 209 -5.23 7.13 16.64
N ALA A 210 -3.92 6.90 16.53
CA ALA A 210 -2.96 7.88 16.05
C ALA A 210 -2.75 7.83 14.53
N ARG A 211 -3.14 6.73 13.88
CA ARG A 211 -3.00 6.52 12.43
C ARG A 211 -3.81 7.56 11.65
N VAL A 212 -3.19 8.14 10.62
CA VAL A 212 -3.81 9.18 9.79
C VAL A 212 -5.11 8.70 9.14
N THR A 213 -6.10 9.59 9.01
CA THR A 213 -7.34 9.28 8.28
C THR A 213 -7.16 9.44 6.78
N ALA A 214 -8.04 8.84 5.97
CA ALA A 214 -8.00 9.03 4.52
C ALA A 214 -8.16 10.52 4.13
N ASP A 215 -9.02 11.26 4.83
CA ASP A 215 -9.21 12.70 4.62
C ASP A 215 -7.95 13.50 4.95
N ALA A 216 -7.33 13.26 6.10
CA ALA A 216 -6.09 13.95 6.47
C ALA A 216 -4.93 13.60 5.50
N ALA A 217 -4.81 12.33 5.11
CA ALA A 217 -3.80 11.90 4.15
C ALA A 217 -3.98 12.55 2.77
N LEU A 218 -5.21 12.75 2.30
CA LEU A 218 -5.48 13.45 1.03
C LEU A 218 -4.99 14.89 1.00
N ASN A 219 -4.82 15.52 2.17
CA ASN A 219 -4.31 16.88 2.33
C ASN A 219 -2.82 16.92 2.71
N HIS A 220 -2.10 15.80 2.59
CA HIS A 220 -0.69 15.72 2.97
C HIS A 220 0.23 16.41 1.93
N PRO A 221 1.27 17.18 2.36
CA PRO A 221 2.17 17.94 1.48
C PRO A 221 2.83 17.12 0.35
N TYR A 222 3.11 15.84 0.62
CA TYR A 222 3.63 14.88 -0.38
C TYR A 222 2.82 14.85 -1.70
N PHE A 223 1.53 15.13 -1.65
CA PHE A 223 0.69 15.11 -2.86
C PHE A 223 0.68 16.44 -3.62
N GLU A 224 1.23 17.50 -3.03
CA GLU A 224 1.39 18.83 -3.64
C GLU A 224 2.81 19.08 -4.16
N GLU A 225 3.83 18.36 -3.65
CA GLU A 225 5.20 18.47 -4.17
C GLU A 225 5.30 17.94 -5.63
N GLU A 226 6.24 18.47 -6.41
CA GLU A 226 6.53 17.98 -7.76
C GLU A 226 7.34 16.67 -7.75
N PRO A 227 7.10 15.74 -8.70
CA PRO A 227 6.04 15.81 -9.70
C PRO A 227 4.67 15.53 -9.07
N VAL A 228 3.64 16.27 -9.49
CA VAL A 228 2.26 16.12 -8.99
C VAL A 228 1.57 14.87 -9.53
N ALA A 229 0.45 14.48 -8.91
CA ALA A 229 -0.35 13.35 -9.38
C ALA A 229 -0.89 13.58 -10.79
N MET A 230 -0.65 12.62 -11.70
CA MET A 230 -1.26 12.65 -13.03
C MET A 230 -2.79 12.55 -12.99
N GLU A 231 -3.46 12.87 -14.09
CA GLU A 231 -4.91 12.67 -14.20
C GLU A 231 -5.28 11.18 -14.30
N PRO A 232 -6.33 10.71 -13.59
CA PRO A 232 -6.75 9.31 -13.59
C PRO A 232 -6.96 8.73 -14.99
N ALA A 233 -7.58 9.52 -15.88
CA ALA A 233 -7.85 9.14 -17.26
C ALA A 233 -6.58 8.85 -18.07
N MET A 234 -5.44 9.41 -17.65
CA MET A 234 -4.14 9.21 -18.29
C MET A 234 -3.38 8.01 -17.73
N PHE A 235 -3.79 7.45 -16.58
CA PHE A 235 -3.02 6.41 -15.87
C PHE A 235 -2.77 5.16 -16.70
N LEU A 236 -3.79 4.54 -17.30
CA LEU A 236 -3.56 3.34 -18.14
C LEU A 236 -2.96 3.69 -19.51
N PRO A 237 -3.43 4.75 -20.21
CA PRO A 237 -2.82 5.15 -21.48
C PRO A 237 -1.32 5.43 -21.41
N SER A 238 -0.83 6.11 -20.37
CA SER A 238 0.61 6.38 -20.20
C SER A 238 1.43 5.09 -20.04
N LEU A 239 0.92 4.13 -19.26
CA LEU A 239 1.62 2.86 -19.04
C LEU A 239 1.79 2.07 -20.34
N TRP A 240 0.85 2.18 -21.28
CA TRP A 240 0.90 1.49 -22.57
C TRP A 240 1.66 2.27 -23.65
N ALA A 241 1.58 3.60 -23.65
CA ALA A 241 2.38 4.44 -24.55
C ALA A 241 3.89 4.20 -24.32
N GLU A 242 4.31 4.16 -23.05
CA GLU A 242 5.69 3.82 -22.66
C GLU A 242 6.11 2.43 -23.17
N TYR A 243 5.18 1.46 -23.22
CA TYR A 243 5.45 0.11 -23.74
C TYR A 243 5.65 0.10 -25.25
N VAL A 244 4.84 0.85 -26.00
CA VAL A 244 4.97 0.94 -27.45
C VAL A 244 6.27 1.64 -27.83
N GLU A 245 6.62 2.76 -27.19
CA GLU A 245 7.85 3.51 -27.48
C GLU A 245 9.13 2.69 -27.22
N GLN A 246 9.16 1.89 -26.15
CA GLN A 246 10.30 1.04 -25.82
C GLN A 246 10.49 -0.09 -26.85
N ASN A 247 9.39 -0.67 -27.35
CA ASN A 247 9.46 -1.75 -28.35
C ASN A 247 9.69 -1.22 -29.77
N SER A 248 9.24 -0.01 -30.10
CA SER A 248 9.54 0.61 -31.40
C SER A 248 11.01 1.01 -31.54
N ASN A 249 11.67 1.38 -30.44
CA ASN A 249 13.10 1.73 -30.45
C ASN A 249 14.02 0.49 -30.44
N SER A 250 13.52 -0.69 -30.07
CA SER A 250 14.27 -1.95 -30.17
C SER A 250 14.25 -2.57 -31.58
N ASP A 251 13.19 -2.32 -32.36
CA ASP A 251 13.05 -2.85 -33.73
C ASP A 251 13.83 -2.05 -34.80
N THR A 252 14.28 -0.82 -34.49
CA THR A 252 15.06 0.00 -35.43
C THR A 252 16.57 -0.27 -35.41
N GLY A 253 17.03 -1.30 -34.68
CA GLY A 253 18.45 -1.58 -34.45
C GLY A 253 19.10 -2.66 -35.33
N GLU A 254 18.35 -3.38 -36.18
CA GLU A 254 18.91 -4.52 -36.95
C GLU A 254 19.05 -4.33 -38.47
N ASP A 255 18.69 -3.18 -39.04
CA ASP A 255 18.90 -2.94 -40.48
C ASP A 255 19.84 -1.74 -40.73
N THR A 256 21.14 -1.95 -40.55
CA THR A 256 22.15 -1.30 -41.42
C THR A 256 23.38 -2.19 -41.54
N GLN A 257 23.76 -2.41 -42.80
CA GLN A 257 24.76 -3.33 -43.36
C GLN A 257 26.17 -3.24 -42.75
#